data_AF-A0ABD5DWU7-F1
#
_entry.id   AF-A0ABD5DWU7-F1
#
_cell.length_a   1.000
_cell.length_b   1.000
_cell.length_c   1.000
_cell.angle_alpha   90.00
_cell.angle_beta   90.00
_cell.angle_gamma   90.00
#
_symmetry.space_group_name_H-M   'P 1'
#
loop_
_entity.id
_entity.type
_entity.pdbx_description
1 polymer ?
#
loop_
_entity_poly.entity_id
_entity_poly.type
_entity_poly.pdbx_seq_one_letter_code
_entity_poly.pdbx_strand_id
1 'polypeptide(L)'
;VEAQGNSFILLLHPVEQMRQLMTSQLGKVSHTFEQMSADDPETRRLIHFGRQAARGGFPVLLCGEEGVGKELLSQAIHNESERAGGPY
;
A
#
# COMPACT_ATOMS: atom_id res chain seq x y z
N VAL A 1 34.51 -6.48 -42.47
CA VAL A 1 33.12 -6.27 -42.01
C VAL A 1 32.93 -7.17 -40.81
N GLU A 2 33.15 -6.63 -39.61
CA GLU A 2 33.12 -7.40 -38.35
C GLU A 2 31.67 -7.50 -37.88
N ALA A 3 31.18 -8.73 -37.69
CA ALA A 3 29.85 -8.99 -37.16
C ALA A 3 29.89 -8.81 -35.64
N GLN A 4 29.40 -7.65 -35.17
CA GLN A 4 29.14 -7.43 -33.75
C GLN A 4 28.05 -8.40 -33.29
N GLY A 5 28.42 -9.30 -32.37
CA GLY A 5 27.48 -10.21 -31.73
C GLY A 5 26.63 -9.47 -30.69
N ASN A 6 25.43 -9.05 -31.06
CA ASN A 6 24.46 -8.55 -30.10
C ASN A 6 23.94 -9.71 -29.24
N SER A 7 24.23 -9.66 -27.94
CA SER A 7 23.62 -10.55 -26.96
C SER A 7 22.47 -9.82 -26.26
N PHE A 8 21.28 -10.42 -26.26
CA PHE A 8 20.13 -9.90 -25.54
C PHE A 8 19.80 -10.87 -24.40
N ILE A 9 19.62 -10.36 -23.19
CA ILE A 9 19.04 -11.12 -22.08
C ILE A 9 17.53 -10.89 -22.14
N LEU A 10 16.76 -11.93 -22.47
CA LEU A 10 15.31 -11.89 -22.40
C LEU A 10 14.89 -12.49 -21.05
N LEU A 11 14.47 -11.64 -20.11
CA LEU A 11 13.84 -12.09 -18.87
C LEU A 11 12.36 -12.37 -19.16
N LEU A 12 12.02 -13.64 -19.35
CA LEU A 12 10.63 -14.12 -19.38
C LEU A 12 10.10 -14.25 -17.95
N HIS A 13 9.94 -13.12 -17.27
CA HIS A 13 9.05 -13.05 -16.12
C HIS A 13 7.98 -12.02 -16.47
N PRO A 14 6.67 -12.36 -16.47
CA PRO A 14 5.64 -11.36 -16.65
C PRO A 14 5.88 -10.22 -15.65
N VAL A 15 5.87 -8.99 -16.14
CA VAL A 15 6.18 -7.76 -15.38
C VAL A 15 5.41 -7.74 -14.04
N GLU A 16 4.20 -8.31 -14.02
CA GLU A 16 3.38 -8.47 -12.82
C GLU A 16 4.06 -9.25 -11.68
N GLN A 17 4.80 -10.31 -11.99
CA GLN A 17 5.50 -11.11 -10.98
C GLN A 17 6.74 -10.37 -10.44
N MET A 18 7.45 -9.62 -11.29
CA MET A 18 8.50 -8.70 -10.81
C MET A 18 7.92 -7.61 -9.92
N ARG A 19 6.77 -7.04 -10.27
CA ARG A 19 6.07 -6.03 -9.46
C ARG A 19 5.71 -6.57 -8.07
N GLN A 20 5.22 -7.82 -8.00
CA GLN A 20 4.91 -8.50 -6.73
C GLN A 20 6.15 -8.79 -5.87
N LEU A 21 7.27 -9.16 -6.49
CA LEU A 21 8.53 -9.39 -5.76
C LEU A 21 9.14 -8.07 -5.25
N MET A 22 9.01 -6.99 -6.00
CA MET A 22 9.47 -5.66 -5.58
C MET A 22 8.63 -5.09 -4.43
N THR A 23 7.31 -5.23 -4.48
CA THR A 23 6.43 -4.79 -3.37
C THR A 23 6.62 -5.63 -2.11
N SER A 24 6.91 -6.93 -2.24
CA SER A 24 7.07 -7.82 -1.07
C SER A 24 8.40 -7.69 -0.32
N GLN A 25 9.50 -7.31 -0.98
CA GLN A 25 10.83 -7.24 -0.35
C GLN A 25 11.34 -5.82 -0.02
N LEU A 26 10.86 -4.77 -0.69
CA LEU A 26 11.35 -3.40 -0.51
C LEU A 26 10.28 -2.41 0.00
N GLY A 27 8.99 -2.77 -0.03
CA GLY A 27 7.87 -1.85 0.22
C GLY A 27 7.02 -2.11 1.47
N LYS A 28 7.41 -3.06 2.34
CA LYS A 28 6.63 -3.39 3.55
C LYS A 28 6.90 -2.41 4.70
N VAL A 29 6.58 -1.13 4.50
CA VAL A 29 6.13 -0.32 5.63
C VAL A 29 4.62 -0.50 5.68
N SER A 30 4.16 -1.43 6.51
CA SER A 30 2.76 -1.83 6.62
C SER A 30 2.18 -1.16 7.85
N HIS A 31 1.68 0.06 7.71
CA HIS A 31 1.02 0.74 8.83
C HIS A 31 -0.33 0.11 9.18
N THR A 32 -0.61 -0.07 10.46
CA THR A 32 -1.89 -0.61 10.96
C THR A 32 -2.52 0.36 11.96
N PHE A 33 -3.81 0.21 12.23
CA PHE A 33 -4.50 1.11 13.18
C PHE A 33 -3.94 0.99 14.61
N GLU A 34 -3.35 -0.14 14.99
CA GLU A 34 -2.71 -0.35 16.30
C GLU A 34 -1.50 0.56 16.51
N GLN A 35 -0.91 1.10 15.44
CA GLN A 35 0.22 2.02 15.49
C GLN A 35 -0.21 3.49 15.60
N MET A 36 -1.50 3.79 15.48
CA MET A 36 -2.03 5.15 15.62
C MET A 36 -2.34 5.45 17.09
N SER A 37 -1.93 6.62 17.59
CA SER A 37 -2.28 7.04 18.96
C SER A 37 -3.80 7.19 19.09
N ALA A 38 -4.40 6.44 20.01
CA ALA A 38 -5.84 6.51 20.29
C ALA A 38 -6.15 7.42 21.49
N ASP A 39 -5.20 8.27 21.89
CA ASP A 39 -5.26 9.04 23.13
C ASP A 39 -6.29 10.17 23.04
N ASP A 40 -6.50 10.73 21.84
CA ASP A 40 -7.49 11.79 21.61
C ASP A 40 -8.80 11.26 20.97
N PRO A 41 -9.94 11.93 21.21
CA PRO A 41 -11.23 11.51 20.66
C PRO A 41 -11.33 11.56 19.13
N GLU A 42 -10.61 12.48 18.47
CA GLU A 42 -10.68 12.65 17.02
C GLU A 42 -9.92 11.54 16.31
N THR A 43 -8.75 11.15 16.80
CA THR A 43 -8.04 9.98 16.25
C THR A 43 -8.82 8.69 16.49
N ARG A 44 -9.51 8.55 17.63
CA ARG A 44 -10.42 7.41 17.84
C ARG A 44 -11.57 7.36 16.84
N ARG A 45 -12.16 8.51 16.50
CA ARG A 45 -13.18 8.60 15.43
C ARG A 45 -12.60 8.26 14.08
N LEU A 46 -11.40 8.76 13.77
CA LEU A 46 -10.69 8.48 12.54
C LEU A 46 -10.44 6.99 12.36
N ILE A 47 -9.93 6.30 13.40
CA ILE A 47 -9.75 4.85 13.43
C ILE A 47 -11.10 4.14 13.23
N HIS A 48 -12.16 4.57 13.91
CA HIS A 48 -13.48 3.99 13.77
C HIS A 48 -13.99 4.05 12.32
N PHE A 49 -13.93 5.22 11.68
CA PHE A 49 -14.34 5.37 10.27
C PHE A 49 -13.42 4.62 9.31
N GLY A 50 -12.10 4.61 9.58
CA GLY A 50 -11.13 3.84 8.81
C GLY A 50 -11.44 2.34 8.81
N ARG A 51 -11.80 1.76 9.96
CA ARG A 51 -12.22 0.35 10.06
C ARG A 51 -13.50 0.06 9.28
N GLN A 52 -14.46 0.98 9.31
CA GLN A 52 -15.67 0.85 8.50
C GLN A 52 -15.36 0.91 7.01
N ALA A 53 -14.45 1.78 6.60
CA ALA A 53 -13.97 1.88 5.22
C ALA A 53 -13.20 0.62 4.77
N ALA A 54 -12.39 0.02 5.63
CA ALA A 54 -11.63 -1.21 5.36
C ALA A 54 -12.54 -2.41 5.05
N ARG A 55 -13.67 -2.49 5.75
CA ARG A 55 -14.73 -3.49 5.49
C ARG A 55 -15.52 -3.20 4.20
N GLY A 56 -15.40 -1.98 3.67
CA GLY A 56 -16.10 -1.53 2.48
C GLY A 56 -15.39 -1.88 1.17
N GLY A 57 -16.18 -2.02 0.11
CA GLY A 57 -15.71 -2.17 -1.27
C GLY A 57 -15.57 -0.86 -2.05
N PHE A 58 -15.93 0.28 -1.45
CA PHE A 58 -16.06 1.55 -2.16
C PHE A 58 -14.79 2.42 -2.06
N PRO A 59 -14.54 3.31 -3.03
CA PRO A 59 -13.47 4.30 -2.94
C PRO A 59 -13.64 5.22 -1.73
N VAL A 60 -12.52 5.58 -1.11
CA VAL A 60 -12.45 6.44 0.07
C VAL A 60 -11.62 7.67 -0.28
N LEU A 61 -12.15 8.86 0.01
CA LEU A 61 -11.42 10.12 -0.10
C LEU A 61 -10.86 10.51 1.28
N LEU A 62 -9.55 10.66 1.37
CA LEU A 62 -8.89 11.15 2.58
C LEU A 62 -8.57 12.64 2.44
N CYS A 63 -9.12 13.45 3.35
CA CYS A 63 -8.92 14.89 3.39
C CYS A 63 -8.08 15.29 4.61
N GLY A 64 -7.30 16.36 4.47
CA GLY A 64 -6.44 16.89 5.53
C GLY A 64 -5.24 17.63 4.95
N GLU A 65 -4.50 18.33 5.80
CA GLU A 65 -3.31 19.08 5.42
C GLU A 65 -2.16 18.16 4.95
N GLU A 66 -1.15 18.74 4.31
CA GLU A 66 0.06 18.01 3.96
C GLU A 66 0.78 17.52 5.23
N GLY A 67 1.32 16.29 5.20
CA GLY A 67 2.09 15.74 6.33
C GLY A 67 1.28 15.20 7.52
N VAL A 68 -0.06 15.31 7.55
CA VAL A 68 -0.89 14.83 8.70
C VAL A 68 -1.05 13.30 8.78
N GLY A 69 -0.31 12.53 7.98
CA GLY A 69 -0.36 11.07 8.02
C GLY A 69 -1.50 10.42 7.24
N LYS A 70 -2.08 11.10 6.24
CA LYS A 70 -3.12 10.52 5.36
C LYS A 70 -2.66 9.21 4.69
N GLU A 71 -1.40 9.15 4.29
CA GLU A 71 -0.80 7.96 3.68
C GLU A 71 -0.78 6.77 4.66
N LEU A 72 -0.36 7.02 5.91
CA LEU A 72 -0.36 6.03 6.99
C LEU A 72 -1.77 5.49 7.25
N LEU A 73 -2.78 6.38 7.26
CA LEU A 73 -4.18 6.01 7.42
C LEU A 73 -4.67 5.15 6.25
N SER A 74 -4.36 5.50 5.00
CA SER A 74 -4.75 4.68 3.85
C SER A 74 -4.08 3.30 3.85
N GLN A 75 -2.83 3.20 4.30
CA GLN A 75 -2.17 1.90 4.47
C GLN A 75 -2.84 1.07 5.57
N ALA A 76 -3.22 1.68 6.69
CA ALA A 76 -3.98 1.01 7.75
C ALA A 76 -5.34 0.50 7.25
N ILE A 77 -6.06 1.32 6.48
CA ILE A 77 -7.33 0.92 5.84
C ILE A 77 -7.11 -0.27 4.89
N HIS A 78 -6.08 -0.23 4.05
CA HIS A 78 -5.75 -1.33 3.13
C HIS A 78 -5.42 -2.62 3.88
N ASN A 79 -4.58 -2.53 4.90
CA ASN A 79 -4.10 -3.67 5.68
C ASN A 79 -5.19 -4.35 6.53
N GLU A 80 -6.23 -3.62 6.95
CA GLU A 80 -7.41 -4.22 7.63
C GLU A 80 -8.49 -4.70 6.64
N SER A 81 -8.36 -4.42 5.34
CA SER A 81 -9.34 -4.81 4.32
C SER A 81 -9.12 -6.22 3.76
N GLU A 82 -10.12 -6.77 3.08
CA GLU A 82 -9.99 -8.05 2.33
C GLU A 82 -8.91 -7.99 1.22
N ARG A 83 -8.47 -6.79 0.84
CA ARG A 83 -7.46 -6.54 -0.20
C ARG A 83 -6.03 -6.50 0.34
N ALA A 84 -5.82 -6.68 1.66
CA ALA A 84 -4.51 -6.60 2.31
C ALA A 84 -3.44 -7.55 1.74
N GLY A 85 -3.85 -8.68 1.13
CA GLY A 85 -2.93 -9.60 0.46
C GLY A 85 -2.42 -9.11 -0.90
N GLY A 86 -3.01 -8.04 -1.44
CA GLY A 86 -2.64 -7.41 -2.69
C GLY A 86 -1.69 -6.22 -2.51
N PRO A 87 -1.21 -5.64 -3.63
CA PRO A 87 -0.41 -4.42 -3.59
C PRO A 87 -1.21 -3.26 -2.99
N TYR A 88 -0.48 -2.36 -2.31
CA TYR A 88 -0.98 -1.06 -1.86
C TYR A 88 -0.72 -0.01 -2.95
#